data_AF-A0A0V0V6E3-F1
#
_entry.id   AF-A0A0V0V6E3-F1
#
_cell.length_a   1.000
_cell.length_b   1.000
_cell.length_c   1.000
_cell.angle_alpha   90.00
_cell.angle_beta   90.00
_cell.angle_gamma   90.00
#
_symmetry.space_group_name_H-M   'P 1'
#
loop_
_entity.id
_entity.type
_entity.pdbx_description
1 polymer ?
#
loop_
_entity_poly.entity_id
_entity_poly.type
_entity_poly.pdbx_seq_one_letter_code
_entity_poly.pdbx_strand_id
1 'polypeptide(L)'
;LSKEMGSNSNSGYDLSAATFSPDGRIYQLEYANKAVNNSHTCVAIRGLDGVVFGVEKAVSSSLYEDYSNQRIATVADKIGFVFSGLYPDGRALHHYAVEEAISYHKSYRSDIPCGHLAERLSLYVHAYTLYGALRPFGCSVFLGSWSPLKGPELYLVEPCGSMFGYRSWAIGRSHQAAKAEVDEMNSTTKPVSELINEAARIIYSIRDEARDKHCIMELSWVSEATGGKHELVPENIYREAEEFAMRALEESDDEDDDTKISDLIVDVNKKLDCTEKEKSCLACEQKKVLFDLNKLLKKSIALSNKVRERRLELENVRCMRRIYESKKQSCNYCKQFEKSTLKLRDAGSVDISKSNIGKLKQPNCSEERKAEIHCMLSELDNQNRQLLFYRQLLTEQEKSVEQELQLVKYNQDQVRSSTTTVKNRTVAQVIRFRRMIDAEKQLNSSLDEKCLMLSDELAKQCQHEHLYSLALVVFLG
;
A
#
# COMPACT_ATOMS: atom_id res chain seq x y z
N LEU A 1 40.43 16.11 21.38
CA LEU A 1 39.35 16.70 22.19
C LEU A 1 38.00 16.83 21.44
N SER A 2 37.81 16.19 20.28
CA SER A 2 36.65 16.38 19.40
C SER A 2 35.98 15.06 19.02
N LYS A 3 35.81 14.12 19.97
CA LYS A 3 35.16 12.83 19.66
C LYS A 3 34.31 12.20 20.77
N GLU A 4 33.79 12.99 21.71
CA GLU A 4 32.87 12.51 22.75
C GLU A 4 31.75 13.52 23.09
N MET A 5 30.96 13.95 22.11
CA MET A 5 29.66 14.56 22.40
C MET A 5 28.58 13.84 21.62
N GLY A 6 28.10 12.75 22.22
CA GLY A 6 26.83 12.14 21.87
C GLY A 6 25.72 13.19 21.91
N SER A 7 24.87 13.15 20.89
CA SER A 7 23.76 14.04 20.59
C SER A 7 22.62 13.93 21.61
N ASN A 8 22.85 14.41 22.83
CA ASN A 8 21.82 14.73 23.84
C ASN A 8 22.42 15.67 24.89
N SER A 9 22.87 16.85 24.47
CA SER A 9 23.26 17.92 25.39
C SER A 9 22.02 18.77 25.70
N ASN A 10 21.34 18.41 26.79
CA ASN A 10 20.25 19.16 27.42
C ASN A 10 20.82 20.49 28.00
N SER A 11 21.23 21.37 27.10
CA SER A 11 22.05 22.56 27.35
C SER A 11 21.24 23.85 27.32
N GLY A 12 19.91 23.75 27.21
CA GLY A 12 18.96 24.87 27.22
C GLY A 12 18.89 25.66 25.91
N TYR A 13 19.79 25.42 24.95
CA TYR A 13 19.80 26.08 23.63
C TYR A 13 18.70 25.59 22.69
N ASP A 14 18.00 24.53 23.06
CA ASP A 14 16.93 23.91 22.28
C ASP A 14 15.53 24.35 22.70
N LEU A 15 15.39 25.23 23.70
CA LEU A 15 14.09 25.65 24.23
C LEU A 15 13.37 26.73 23.40
N SER A 16 14.09 27.45 22.53
CA SER A 16 13.56 28.61 21.80
C SER A 16 14.10 28.65 20.37
N ALA A 17 13.27 29.08 19.42
CA ALA A 17 13.68 29.31 18.04
C ALA A 17 14.60 30.55 17.88
N ALA A 18 14.57 31.46 18.86
CA ALA A 18 15.39 32.68 18.85
C ALA A 18 16.80 32.48 19.45
N THR A 19 17.14 31.27 19.88
CA THR A 19 18.42 30.97 20.52
C THR A 19 19.31 30.18 19.58
N PHE A 20 20.50 30.70 19.30
CA PHE A 20 21.54 29.97 18.58
C PHE A 20 22.31 29.05 19.53
N SER A 21 22.64 27.86 19.04
CA SER A 21 23.62 27.00 19.69
C SER A 21 25.05 27.57 19.54
N PRO A 22 26.02 27.11 20.34
CA PRO A 22 27.43 27.47 20.16
C PRO A 22 27.98 27.15 18.77
N ASP A 23 27.38 26.18 18.07
CA ASP A 23 27.73 25.79 16.70
C ASP A 23 27.02 26.63 15.62
N GLY A 24 26.23 27.64 16.01
CA GLY A 24 25.47 28.49 15.09
C GLY A 24 24.20 27.84 14.53
N ARG A 25 23.65 26.83 15.20
CA ARG A 25 22.45 26.09 14.76
C ARG A 25 21.22 26.49 15.56
N ILE A 26 20.04 26.30 14.97
CA ILE A 26 18.74 26.48 15.65
C ILE A 26 18.08 25.09 15.76
N TYR A 27 18.16 24.48 16.95
CA TYR A 27 17.67 23.10 17.14
C TYR A 27 16.16 22.95 16.97
N GLN A 28 15.37 24.00 17.26
CA GLN A 28 13.92 23.99 17.03
C GLN A 28 13.55 23.77 15.56
N LEU A 29 14.36 24.26 14.61
CA LEU A 29 14.16 23.99 13.19
C LEU A 29 14.46 22.53 12.82
N GLU A 30 15.47 21.94 13.46
CA GLU A 30 15.79 20.52 13.25
C GLU A 30 14.70 19.61 13.79
N TYR A 31 14.05 19.99 14.89
CA TYR A 31 12.89 19.27 15.41
C TYR A 31 11.68 19.38 14.48
N ALA A 32 11.43 20.56 13.91
CA ALA A 32 10.41 20.74 12.89
C ALA A 32 10.67 19.86 11.65
N ASN A 33 11.93 19.83 11.17
CA ASN A 33 12.33 18.96 10.06
C ASN A 33 12.20 17.47 10.40
N LYS A 34 12.51 17.06 11.64
CA LYS A 34 12.24 15.69 12.10
C LYS A 34 10.74 15.36 12.08
N ALA A 35 9.86 16.31 12.41
CA ALA A 35 8.42 16.10 12.31
C ALA A 35 7.96 15.89 10.85
N VAL A 36 8.54 16.63 9.89
CA VAL A 36 8.32 16.40 8.46
C VAL A 36 8.80 15.01 8.06
N ASN A 37 10.03 14.65 8.44
CA ASN A 37 10.64 13.36 8.12
C ASN A 37 9.97 12.16 8.82
N ASN A 38 9.09 12.37 9.80
CA ASN A 38 8.32 11.29 10.42
C ASN A 38 6.92 11.12 9.79
N SER A 39 6.54 12.04 8.90
CA SER A 39 5.22 12.07 8.27
C SER A 39 5.21 11.29 6.95
N HIS A 40 4.03 11.31 6.34
CA HIS A 40 3.70 10.67 5.07
C HIS A 40 4.62 11.10 3.94
N THR A 41 5.03 10.15 3.09
CA THR A 41 5.88 10.47 1.95
C THR A 41 5.07 11.17 0.87
N CYS A 42 5.55 12.32 0.41
CA CYS A 42 4.97 13.08 -0.69
C CYS A 42 6.04 13.27 -1.76
N VAL A 43 5.68 13.02 -3.01
CA VAL A 43 6.54 13.16 -4.19
C VAL A 43 5.90 14.18 -5.12
N ALA A 44 6.74 15.05 -5.69
CA ALA A 44 6.34 16.03 -6.68
C ALA A 44 7.26 15.92 -7.90
N ILE A 45 6.68 15.82 -9.09
CA ILE A 45 7.41 15.59 -10.34
C ILE A 45 6.95 16.58 -11.40
N ARG A 46 7.87 17.41 -11.89
CA ARG A 46 7.66 18.34 -13.00
C ARG A 46 8.00 17.63 -14.32
N GLY A 47 7.00 17.55 -15.19
CA GLY A 47 7.14 17.03 -16.54
C GLY A 47 7.40 18.10 -17.59
N LEU A 48 7.22 17.69 -18.84
CA LEU A 48 7.27 18.55 -20.02
C LEU A 48 6.11 19.56 -20.02
N ASP A 49 4.89 19.05 -19.80
CA ASP A 49 3.60 19.74 -20.00
C ASP A 49 2.82 19.96 -18.70
N GLY A 50 3.39 19.68 -17.53
CA GLY A 50 2.72 19.88 -16.24
C GLY A 50 3.50 19.38 -15.03
N VAL A 51 2.82 19.27 -13.89
CA VAL A 51 3.32 18.78 -12.60
C VAL A 51 2.36 17.74 -12.05
N VAL A 52 2.92 16.65 -11.52
CA VAL A 52 2.19 15.57 -10.84
C VAL A 52 2.61 15.54 -9.38
N PHE A 53 1.63 15.31 -8.50
CA PHE A 53 1.85 15.06 -7.09
C PHE A 53 1.35 13.67 -6.71
N GLY A 54 2.14 12.97 -5.90
CA GLY A 54 1.77 11.70 -5.29
C GLY A 54 1.98 11.76 -3.79
N VAL A 55 0.99 11.31 -3.02
CA VAL A 55 1.07 11.24 -1.56
C VAL A 55 0.72 9.84 -1.08
N GLU A 56 1.60 9.30 -0.25
CA GLU A 56 1.36 8.10 0.53
C GLU A 56 0.52 8.46 1.76
N LYS A 57 -0.74 8.03 1.84
CA LYS A 57 -1.60 8.27 3.02
C LYS A 57 -1.79 7.00 3.83
N ALA A 58 -1.14 6.92 4.99
CA ALA A 58 -1.33 5.83 5.94
C ALA A 58 -2.66 6.02 6.67
N VAL A 59 -3.54 5.02 6.56
CA VAL A 59 -4.87 5.01 7.17
C VAL A 59 -4.78 4.21 8.47
N SER A 60 -4.93 4.89 9.61
CA SER A 60 -4.77 4.23 10.91
C SER A 60 -5.95 3.34 11.29
N SER A 61 -7.13 3.54 10.71
CA SER A 61 -8.33 2.76 10.97
C SER A 61 -9.17 2.59 9.71
N SER A 62 -9.67 1.39 9.47
CA SER A 62 -10.64 1.09 8.41
C SER A 62 -12.00 1.77 8.60
N LEU A 63 -12.21 2.46 9.73
CA LEU A 63 -13.41 3.27 9.97
C LEU A 63 -13.33 4.64 9.30
N TYR A 64 -12.16 5.06 8.83
CA TYR A 64 -12.05 6.30 8.08
C TYR A 64 -12.60 6.11 6.67
N GLU A 65 -13.33 7.12 6.22
CA GLU A 65 -13.67 7.30 4.82
C GLU A 65 -12.41 7.55 3.99
N ASP A 66 -12.39 7.04 2.75
CA ASP A 66 -11.21 7.07 1.88
C ASP A 66 -10.73 8.50 1.56
N TYR A 67 -11.64 9.47 1.56
CA TYR A 67 -11.36 10.90 1.32
C TYR A 67 -11.01 11.68 2.60
N SER A 68 -10.91 11.02 3.75
CA SER A 68 -10.51 11.67 5.00
C SER A 68 -9.03 12.09 4.98
N ASN A 69 -8.72 13.19 5.68
CA ASN A 69 -7.38 13.71 5.91
C ASN A 69 -6.51 13.92 4.65
N GLN A 70 -7.12 14.46 3.58
CA GLN A 70 -6.41 14.82 2.36
C GLN A 70 -5.23 15.77 2.64
N ARG A 71 -4.10 15.46 2.02
CA ARG A 71 -2.86 16.26 2.09
C ARG A 71 -2.61 17.07 0.82
N ILE A 72 -3.37 16.77 -0.22
CA ILE A 72 -3.47 17.54 -1.45
C ILE A 72 -4.62 18.52 -1.33
N ALA A 73 -4.36 19.78 -1.67
CA ALA A 73 -5.34 20.85 -1.74
C ALA A 73 -5.08 21.74 -2.96
N THR A 74 -6.04 22.59 -3.29
CA THR A 74 -5.92 23.57 -4.38
C THR A 74 -5.88 24.99 -3.81
N VAL A 75 -5.09 25.86 -4.46
CA VAL A 75 -5.06 27.31 -4.24
C VAL A 75 -5.35 28.01 -5.56
N ALA A 76 -6.30 28.95 -5.56
CA ALA A 76 -6.67 29.77 -6.73
C ALA A 76 -6.92 28.97 -8.03
N ASP A 77 -7.53 27.79 -7.91
CA ASP A 77 -7.88 26.82 -8.98
C ASP A 77 -6.72 26.26 -9.82
N LYS A 78 -5.57 26.94 -9.90
CA LYS A 78 -4.44 26.60 -10.79
C LYS A 78 -3.19 26.11 -10.06
N ILE A 79 -3.13 26.28 -8.74
CA ILE A 79 -1.95 25.93 -7.94
C ILE A 79 -2.29 24.71 -7.09
N GLY A 80 -1.56 23.62 -7.31
CA GLY A 80 -1.55 22.46 -6.42
C GLY A 80 -0.76 22.76 -5.17
N PHE A 81 -1.33 22.43 -4.02
CA PHE A 81 -0.75 22.60 -2.69
C PHE A 81 -0.68 21.23 -2.03
N VAL A 82 0.53 20.75 -1.74
CA VAL A 82 0.74 19.44 -1.11
C VAL A 82 1.66 19.58 0.07
N PHE A 83 1.35 18.98 1.21
CA PHE A 83 2.17 19.13 2.41
C PHE A 83 2.48 17.81 3.12
N SER A 84 3.69 17.74 3.67
CA SER A 84 4.11 16.68 4.60
C SER A 84 4.50 17.28 5.95
N GLY A 85 4.32 16.51 7.01
CA GLY A 85 4.50 16.96 8.41
C GLY A 85 3.21 16.94 9.23
N LEU A 86 3.12 17.83 10.22
CA LEU A 86 2.00 18.00 11.14
C LEU A 86 0.73 18.49 10.42
N TYR A 87 -0.32 17.67 10.44
CA TYR A 87 -1.54 17.96 9.67
C TYR A 87 -2.19 19.34 9.95
N PRO A 88 -2.33 19.81 11.21
CA PRO A 88 -2.89 21.13 11.49
C PRO A 88 -2.04 22.29 10.95
N ASP A 89 -0.71 22.15 10.99
CA ASP A 89 0.21 23.16 10.47
C ASP A 89 0.08 23.30 8.95
N GLY A 90 0.00 22.16 8.25
CA GLY A 90 -0.23 22.15 6.80
C GLY A 90 -1.55 22.82 6.40
N ARG A 91 -2.62 22.62 7.17
CA ARG A 91 -3.90 23.32 6.95
C ARG A 91 -3.83 24.81 7.23
N ALA A 92 -3.09 25.22 8.27
CA ALA A 92 -2.88 26.64 8.56
C ALA A 92 -2.10 27.33 7.42
N LEU A 93 -1.07 26.67 6.88
CA LEU A 93 -0.31 27.17 5.72
C LEU A 93 -1.17 27.22 4.44
N HIS A 94 -2.03 26.21 4.22
CA HIS A 94 -2.99 26.23 3.10
C HIS A 94 -3.96 27.42 3.22
N HIS A 95 -4.51 27.66 4.41
CA HIS A 95 -5.41 28.79 4.65
C HIS A 95 -4.72 30.13 4.36
N TYR A 96 -3.49 30.33 4.87
CA TYR A 96 -2.69 31.51 4.58
C TYR A 96 -2.44 31.68 3.07
N ALA A 97 -2.08 30.59 2.37
CA ALA A 97 -1.85 30.63 0.92
C ALA A 97 -3.10 31.03 0.13
N VAL A 98 -4.28 30.57 0.55
CA VAL A 98 -5.57 30.96 -0.04
C VAL A 98 -5.87 32.44 0.22
N GLU A 99 -5.67 32.92 1.44
CA GLU A 99 -5.87 34.34 1.78
C GLU A 99 -4.94 35.26 0.97
N GLU A 100 -3.67 34.88 0.84
CA GLU A 100 -2.69 35.64 0.05
C GLU A 100 -3.09 35.68 -1.43
N ALA A 101 -3.53 34.54 -1.99
CA ALA A 101 -4.00 34.48 -3.37
C ALA A 101 -5.25 35.36 -3.61
N ILE A 102 -6.20 35.36 -2.67
CA ILE A 102 -7.40 36.22 -2.72
C ILE A 102 -7.00 37.69 -2.62
N SER A 103 -6.07 38.04 -1.72
CA SER A 103 -5.56 39.40 -1.54
C SER A 103 -4.86 39.92 -2.80
N TYR A 104 -4.03 39.07 -3.41
CA TYR A 104 -3.36 39.37 -4.66
C TYR A 104 -4.38 39.62 -5.79
N HIS A 105 -5.36 38.74 -5.95
CA HIS A 105 -6.40 38.91 -6.97
C HIS A 105 -7.23 40.17 -6.75
N LYS A 106 -7.55 40.54 -5.50
CA LYS A 106 -8.26 41.79 -5.18
C LYS A 106 -7.46 43.03 -5.59
N SER A 107 -6.15 42.98 -5.41
CA SER A 107 -5.24 44.11 -5.64
C SER A 107 -4.87 44.27 -7.11
N TYR A 108 -4.49 43.16 -7.77
CA TYR A 108 -3.94 43.16 -9.12
C TYR A 108 -4.92 42.70 -10.20
N ARG A 109 -6.08 42.17 -9.82
CA ARG A 109 -7.11 41.64 -10.74
C ARG A 109 -6.58 40.54 -11.66
N SER A 110 -5.58 39.80 -11.20
CA SER A 110 -4.98 38.68 -11.89
C SER A 110 -4.72 37.52 -10.92
N ASP A 111 -4.59 36.31 -11.46
CA ASP A 111 -4.20 35.16 -10.66
C ASP A 111 -2.77 35.32 -10.15
N ILE A 112 -2.52 34.86 -8.92
CA ILE A 112 -1.19 34.94 -8.32
C ILE A 112 -0.21 34.00 -9.04
N PRO A 113 0.97 34.49 -9.47
CA PRO A 113 2.01 33.60 -9.99
C PRO A 113 2.50 32.64 -8.90
N CYS A 114 2.70 31.37 -9.24
CA CYS A 114 3.10 30.34 -8.27
C CYS A 114 4.40 30.67 -7.55
N GLY A 115 5.42 31.17 -8.28
CA GLY A 115 6.67 31.62 -7.67
C GLY A 115 6.49 32.77 -6.67
N HIS A 116 5.54 33.68 -6.91
CA HIS A 116 5.25 34.77 -5.97
C HIS A 116 4.53 34.23 -4.73
N LEU A 117 3.55 33.35 -4.89
CA LEU A 117 2.89 32.70 -3.75
C LEU A 117 3.90 31.92 -2.89
N ALA A 118 4.82 31.20 -3.52
CA ALA A 118 5.87 30.46 -2.84
C ALA A 118 6.80 31.38 -2.02
N GLU A 119 7.21 32.52 -2.59
CA GLU A 119 8.00 33.53 -1.87
C GLU A 119 7.26 34.10 -0.66
N ARG A 120 5.98 34.46 -0.82
CA ARG A 120 5.14 35.00 0.27
C ARG A 120 4.96 33.97 1.38
N LEU A 121 4.69 32.72 1.04
CA LEU A 121 4.61 31.61 1.98
C LEU A 121 5.94 31.38 2.70
N SER A 122 7.07 31.47 1.99
CA SER A 122 8.42 31.33 2.54
C SER A 122 8.72 32.38 3.61
N LEU A 123 8.41 33.65 3.32
CA LEU A 123 8.61 34.76 4.25
C LEU A 123 7.71 34.62 5.49
N TYR A 124 6.47 34.15 5.30
CA TYR A 124 5.56 33.88 6.39
C TYR A 124 6.07 32.76 7.30
N VAL A 125 6.52 31.64 6.73
CA VAL A 125 7.13 30.53 7.49
C VAL A 125 8.40 30.99 8.22
N HIS A 126 9.26 31.76 7.55
CA HIS A 126 10.48 32.30 8.13
C HIS A 126 10.22 33.18 9.37
N ALA A 127 9.15 33.98 9.37
CA ALA A 127 8.81 34.82 10.52
C ALA A 127 8.60 34.00 11.81
N TYR A 128 8.13 32.75 11.70
CA TYR A 128 7.91 31.84 12.84
C TYR A 128 9.21 31.22 13.38
N THR A 129 10.36 31.47 12.74
CA THR A 129 11.66 30.97 13.16
C THR A 129 12.47 32.03 13.91
N LEU A 130 12.00 33.28 13.96
CA LEU A 130 12.73 34.42 14.53
C LEU A 130 12.33 34.73 15.98
N TYR A 131 11.06 34.51 16.33
CA TYR A 131 10.51 34.94 17.62
C TYR A 131 10.37 33.77 18.58
N GLY A 132 10.94 33.89 19.79
CA GLY A 132 10.85 32.85 20.83
C GLY A 132 9.43 32.60 21.38
N ALA A 133 8.48 33.50 21.10
CA ALA A 133 7.07 33.33 21.47
C ALA A 133 6.32 32.40 20.50
N LEU A 134 6.87 32.13 19.32
CA LEU A 134 6.30 31.28 18.29
C LEU A 134 7.14 30.01 18.15
N ARG A 135 6.49 28.93 17.70
CA ARG A 135 7.19 27.73 17.25
C ARG A 135 7.26 27.70 15.73
N PRO A 136 8.34 27.17 15.13
CA PRO A 136 8.38 26.90 13.70
C PRO A 136 7.26 25.94 13.27
N PHE A 137 6.87 26.03 12.00
CA PHE A 137 5.91 25.10 11.40
C PHE A 137 6.56 23.72 11.24
N GLY A 138 5.87 22.66 11.67
CA GLY A 138 6.32 21.28 11.49
C GLY A 138 5.90 20.68 10.14
N CYS A 139 5.93 21.49 9.07
CA CYS A 139 5.45 21.13 7.75
C CYS A 139 6.33 21.68 6.63
N SER A 140 6.53 20.88 5.58
CA SER A 140 7.04 21.33 4.28
C SER A 140 5.92 21.28 3.24
N VAL A 141 5.93 22.22 2.31
CA VAL A 141 4.85 22.42 1.34
C VAL A 141 5.42 22.46 -0.08
N PHE A 142 4.87 21.62 -0.96
CA PHE A 142 5.02 21.76 -2.40
C PHE A 142 3.94 22.65 -2.98
N LEU A 143 4.36 23.51 -3.92
CA LEU A 143 3.49 24.31 -4.76
C LEU A 143 3.81 24.02 -6.22
N GLY A 144 2.80 23.68 -7.02
CA GLY A 144 2.98 23.43 -8.44
C GLY A 144 1.89 24.06 -9.27
N SER A 145 2.26 24.52 -10.45
CA SER A 145 1.33 25.14 -11.40
C SER A 145 1.80 24.92 -12.82
N TRP A 146 0.91 25.11 -13.77
CA TRP A 146 1.25 25.19 -15.18
C TRP A 146 0.59 26.44 -15.80
N SER A 147 1.33 27.11 -16.68
CA SER A 147 0.82 28.26 -17.44
C SER A 147 1.36 28.22 -18.87
N PRO A 148 0.56 28.59 -19.89
CA PRO A 148 1.02 28.64 -21.28
C PRO A 148 2.25 29.54 -21.50
N LEU A 149 2.43 30.57 -20.68
CA LEU A 149 3.52 31.54 -20.85
C LEU A 149 4.85 31.07 -20.25
N LYS A 150 4.80 30.34 -19.12
CA LYS A 150 5.98 29.98 -18.32
C LYS A 150 6.27 28.48 -18.31
N GLY A 151 5.30 27.67 -18.69
CA GLY A 151 5.33 26.22 -18.58
C GLY A 151 5.07 25.72 -17.15
N PRO A 152 5.44 24.48 -16.84
CA PRO A 152 5.27 23.90 -15.52
C PRO A 152 6.29 24.46 -14.52
N GLU A 153 5.83 24.72 -13.30
CA GLU A 153 6.64 25.22 -12.18
C GLU A 153 6.39 24.38 -10.94
N LEU A 154 7.44 24.06 -10.20
CA LEU A 154 7.37 23.33 -8.93
C LEU A 154 8.31 23.98 -7.92
N TYR A 155 7.77 24.33 -6.76
CA TYR A 155 8.49 24.93 -5.64
C TYR A 155 8.27 24.12 -4.37
N LEU A 156 9.28 24.10 -3.51
CA LEU A 156 9.18 23.58 -2.15
C LEU A 156 9.49 24.70 -1.17
N VAL A 157 8.65 24.83 -0.14
CA VAL A 157 8.89 25.66 1.03
C VAL A 157 9.13 24.76 2.23
N GLU A 158 10.29 24.91 2.86
CA GLU A 158 10.68 24.14 4.05
C GLU A 158 10.41 24.90 5.36
N PRO A 159 10.34 24.22 6.52
CA PRO A 159 10.12 24.82 7.85
C PRO A 159 11.03 25.99 8.23
N CYS A 160 12.23 26.06 7.63
CA CYS A 160 13.17 27.17 7.83
C CYS A 160 12.81 28.45 7.06
N GLY A 161 11.80 28.38 6.18
CA GLY A 161 11.45 29.45 5.26
C GLY A 161 12.37 29.54 4.05
N SER A 162 13.07 28.45 3.71
CA SER A 162 13.76 28.32 2.43
C SER A 162 12.77 27.96 1.32
N MET A 163 12.91 28.61 0.17
CA MET A 163 12.15 28.33 -1.04
C MET A 163 13.10 28.03 -2.19
N PHE A 164 12.88 26.89 -2.85
CA PHE A 164 13.64 26.50 -4.04
C PHE A 164 12.71 25.92 -5.11
N GLY A 165 13.07 26.14 -6.37
CA GLY A 165 12.42 25.52 -7.52
C GLY A 165 13.04 24.15 -7.83
N TYR A 166 12.20 23.14 -8.04
CA TYR A 166 12.63 21.76 -8.29
C TYR A 166 12.14 21.26 -9.65
N ARG A 167 12.90 20.32 -10.23
CA ARG A 167 12.39 19.46 -11.30
C ARG A 167 11.56 18.34 -10.69
N SER A 168 12.05 17.77 -9.61
CA SER A 168 11.33 16.76 -8.87
C SER A 168 11.95 16.64 -7.50
N TRP A 169 11.15 16.24 -6.51
CA TRP A 169 11.61 16.11 -5.14
C TRP A 169 10.64 15.25 -4.32
N ALA A 170 11.12 14.74 -3.19
CA ALA A 170 10.31 14.03 -2.22
C ALA A 170 10.56 14.55 -0.79
N ILE A 171 9.51 14.51 0.04
CA ILE A 171 9.53 14.85 1.46
C ILE A 171 8.79 13.78 2.27
N GLY A 172 9.06 13.68 3.58
CA GLY A 172 8.43 12.68 4.45
C GLY A 172 9.37 11.56 4.88
N ARG A 173 8.81 10.46 5.38
CA ARG A 173 9.57 9.34 5.96
C ARG A 173 10.52 8.66 4.99
N SER A 174 10.01 8.21 3.85
CA SER A 174 10.79 7.44 2.88
C SER A 174 11.39 8.34 1.79
N HIS A 175 11.64 9.62 2.10
CA HIS A 175 12.05 10.61 1.10
C HIS A 175 13.41 10.31 0.46
N GLN A 176 14.33 9.63 1.14
CA GLN A 176 15.65 9.30 0.57
C GLN A 176 15.53 8.25 -0.54
N ALA A 177 14.75 7.19 -0.31
CA ALA A 177 14.46 6.18 -1.32
C ALA A 177 13.67 6.78 -2.49
N ALA A 178 12.64 7.58 -2.19
CA ALA A 178 11.86 8.26 -3.22
C ALA A 178 12.70 9.23 -4.06
N LYS A 179 13.66 9.94 -3.46
CA LYS A 179 14.58 10.82 -4.21
C LYS A 179 15.48 10.04 -5.16
N ALA A 180 16.01 8.89 -4.75
CA ALA A 180 16.84 8.06 -5.62
C ALA A 180 16.08 7.63 -6.88
N GLU A 181 14.86 7.12 -6.71
CA GLU A 181 13.98 6.75 -7.83
C GLU A 181 13.66 7.94 -8.75
N VAL A 182 13.39 9.10 -8.15
CA VAL A 182 13.05 10.32 -8.87
C VAL A 182 14.26 10.90 -9.63
N ASP A 183 15.47 10.78 -9.08
CA ASP A 183 16.71 11.27 -9.69
C ASP A 183 17.15 10.40 -10.87
N GLU A 184 16.87 9.09 -10.84
CA GLU A 184 17.10 8.18 -11.97
C GLU A 184 16.19 8.47 -13.17
N MET A 185 15.01 9.06 -12.92
CA MET A 185 14.07 9.41 -13.97
C MET A 185 14.40 10.75 -14.62
N ASN A 186 14.48 10.77 -15.96
CA ASN A 186 14.53 12.02 -16.72
C ASN A 186 13.12 12.64 -16.84
N SER A 187 12.61 13.18 -15.74
CA SER A 187 11.24 13.71 -15.61
C SER A 187 10.92 14.83 -16.61
N THR A 188 11.89 15.68 -16.93
CA THR A 188 11.68 16.89 -17.76
C THR A 188 11.28 16.63 -19.21
N THR A 189 11.52 15.42 -19.74
CA THR A 189 11.18 15.06 -21.12
C THR A 189 9.89 14.27 -21.24
N LYS A 190 9.34 13.79 -20.11
CA LYS A 190 8.16 12.92 -20.09
C LYS A 190 6.86 13.74 -20.01
N PRO A 191 5.79 13.32 -20.70
CA PRO A 191 4.48 13.92 -20.54
C PRO A 191 3.86 13.53 -19.19
N VAL A 192 2.96 14.37 -18.69
CA VAL A 192 2.27 14.17 -17.41
C VAL A 192 1.54 12.82 -17.32
N SER A 193 0.98 12.32 -18.42
CA SER A 193 0.30 11.01 -18.44
C SER A 193 1.20 9.85 -18.01
N GLU A 194 2.47 9.88 -18.43
CA GLU A 194 3.45 8.88 -18.03
C GLU A 194 3.93 9.11 -16.58
N LEU A 195 4.05 10.38 -16.18
CA LEU A 195 4.49 10.74 -14.83
C LEU A 195 3.51 10.36 -13.74
N ILE A 196 2.21 10.24 -14.05
CA ILE A 196 1.23 9.71 -13.10
C ILE A 196 1.55 8.25 -12.75
N ASN A 197 1.86 7.43 -13.75
CA ASN A 197 2.21 6.03 -13.57
C ASN A 197 3.52 5.89 -12.79
N GLU A 198 4.51 6.74 -13.09
CA GLU A 198 5.78 6.76 -12.36
C GLU A 198 5.63 7.23 -10.92
N ALA A 199 4.82 8.26 -10.67
CA ALA A 199 4.51 8.71 -9.32
C ALA A 199 3.85 7.59 -8.51
N ALA A 200 2.91 6.85 -9.12
CA ALA A 200 2.30 5.69 -8.48
C ALA A 200 3.33 4.58 -8.19
N ARG A 201 4.17 4.24 -9.17
CA ARG A 201 5.26 3.26 -9.02
C ARG A 201 6.16 3.59 -7.82
N ILE A 202 6.60 4.84 -7.69
CA ILE A 202 7.45 5.27 -6.58
C ILE A 202 6.73 5.14 -5.23
N ILE A 203 5.49 5.60 -5.13
CA ILE A 203 4.73 5.54 -3.87
C ILE A 203 4.53 4.08 -3.42
N TYR A 204 4.32 3.17 -4.36
CA TYR A 204 4.20 1.75 -4.08
C TYR A 204 5.55 1.08 -3.76
N SER A 205 6.65 1.46 -4.42
CA SER A 205 7.99 0.89 -4.16
C SER A 205 8.55 1.25 -2.79
N ILE A 206 8.25 2.45 -2.28
CA ILE A 206 8.72 2.92 -0.98
C ILE A 206 7.82 2.52 0.20
N ARG A 207 6.71 1.85 -0.08
CA ARG A 207 5.70 1.48 0.92
C ARG A 207 6.25 0.41 1.86
N ASP A 208 6.13 0.65 3.17
CA ASP A 208 6.47 -0.34 4.19
C ASP A 208 5.20 -1.06 4.68
N GLU A 209 4.90 -2.21 4.06
CA GLU A 209 3.73 -3.03 4.40
C GLU A 209 3.72 -3.52 5.87
N ALA A 210 4.90 -3.64 6.49
CA ALA A 210 5.00 -4.13 7.86
C ALA A 210 4.47 -3.10 8.87
N ARG A 211 4.61 -1.80 8.58
CA ARG A 211 4.16 -0.70 9.44
C ARG A 211 2.76 -0.22 9.05
N ASP A 212 2.54 0.01 7.77
CA ASP A 212 1.36 0.72 7.27
C ASP A 212 0.41 -0.25 6.53
N LYS A 213 -0.34 -1.02 7.34
CA LYS A 213 -1.26 -2.09 6.88
C LYS A 213 -2.27 -1.62 5.84
N HIS A 214 -2.76 -0.40 5.99
CA HIS A 214 -3.68 0.24 5.04
C HIS A 214 -3.06 1.57 4.62
N CYS A 215 -2.65 1.65 3.36
CA CYS A 215 -2.16 2.87 2.75
C CYS A 215 -3.00 3.16 1.51
N ILE A 216 -3.45 4.40 1.38
CA ILE A 216 -4.16 4.92 0.22
C ILE A 216 -3.20 5.89 -0.47
N MET A 217 -3.08 5.79 -1.79
CA MET A 217 -2.34 6.77 -2.57
C MET A 217 -3.27 7.92 -2.97
N GLU A 218 -2.83 9.16 -2.83
CA GLU A 218 -3.51 10.34 -3.40
C GLU A 218 -2.68 10.86 -4.58
N LEU A 219 -3.32 11.08 -5.73
CA LEU A 219 -2.68 11.63 -6.93
C LEU A 219 -3.40 12.88 -7.40
N SER A 220 -2.62 13.90 -7.79
CA SER A 220 -3.14 15.10 -8.43
C SER A 220 -2.22 15.61 -9.52
N TRP A 221 -2.77 16.43 -10.40
CA TRP A 221 -2.04 16.98 -11.54
C TRP A 221 -2.44 18.41 -11.85
N VAL A 222 -1.52 19.12 -12.50
CA VAL A 222 -1.77 20.41 -13.14
C VAL A 222 -0.95 20.44 -14.43
N SER A 223 -1.60 20.61 -15.57
CA SER A 223 -0.99 20.39 -16.88
C SER A 223 -1.68 21.16 -17.99
N GLU A 224 -1.11 21.11 -19.19
CA GLU A 224 -1.79 21.59 -20.39
C GLU A 224 -3.14 20.87 -20.62
N ALA A 225 -3.20 19.55 -20.38
CA ALA A 225 -4.40 18.74 -20.58
C ALA A 225 -5.58 19.17 -19.69
N THR A 226 -5.29 19.74 -18.51
CA THR A 226 -6.29 20.28 -17.58
C THR A 226 -6.61 21.76 -17.83
N GLY A 227 -6.03 22.35 -18.89
CA GLY A 227 -6.12 23.79 -19.15
C GLY A 227 -5.43 24.65 -18.07
N GLY A 228 -4.46 24.07 -17.35
CA GLY A 228 -3.77 24.70 -16.22
C GLY A 228 -4.55 24.72 -14.91
N LYS A 229 -5.67 24.00 -14.81
CA LYS A 229 -6.41 23.81 -13.56
C LYS A 229 -5.79 22.68 -12.75
N HIS A 230 -5.60 22.88 -11.45
CA HIS A 230 -5.19 21.80 -10.56
C HIS A 230 -6.42 20.98 -10.12
N GLU A 231 -6.35 19.68 -10.31
CA GLU A 231 -7.39 18.74 -9.92
C GLU A 231 -6.81 17.40 -9.48
N LEU A 232 -7.60 16.62 -8.74
CA LEU A 232 -7.26 15.23 -8.42
C LEU A 232 -7.32 14.39 -9.70
N VAL A 233 -6.48 13.36 -9.79
CA VAL A 233 -6.49 12.46 -10.93
C VAL A 233 -7.84 11.72 -10.98
N PRO A 234 -8.54 11.70 -12.13
CA PRO A 234 -9.78 10.96 -12.29
C PRO A 234 -9.65 9.45 -11.99
N GLU A 235 -10.70 8.84 -11.44
CA GLU A 235 -10.72 7.45 -10.97
C GLU A 235 -10.27 6.42 -12.02
N ASN A 236 -10.57 6.65 -13.31
CA ASN A 236 -10.16 5.76 -14.39
C ASN A 236 -8.63 5.75 -14.59
N ILE A 237 -8.00 6.93 -14.59
CA ILE A 237 -6.54 7.07 -14.74
C ILE A 237 -5.85 6.63 -13.45
N TYR A 238 -6.46 6.91 -12.30
CA TYR A 238 -5.95 6.46 -11.00
C TYR A 238 -5.82 4.93 -10.94
N ARG A 239 -6.85 4.19 -11.35
CA ARG A 239 -6.81 2.72 -11.37
C ARG A 239 -5.77 2.17 -12.34
N GLU A 240 -5.63 2.78 -13.50
CA GLU A 240 -4.60 2.38 -14.46
C GLU A 240 -3.18 2.56 -13.88
N ALA A 241 -2.94 3.67 -13.20
CA ALA A 241 -1.68 3.94 -12.53
C ALA A 241 -1.42 2.99 -11.36
N GLU A 242 -2.46 2.64 -10.60
CA GLU A 242 -2.38 1.65 -9.53
C GLU A 242 -2.04 0.26 -10.07
N GLU A 243 -2.72 -0.20 -11.13
CA GLU A 243 -2.42 -1.47 -11.79
C GLU A 243 -1.00 -1.51 -12.37
N PHE A 244 -0.54 -0.39 -12.94
CA PHE A 244 0.84 -0.26 -13.43
C PHE A 244 1.85 -0.39 -12.28
N ALA A 245 1.63 0.30 -11.16
CA ALA A 245 2.51 0.26 -10.00
C ALA A 245 2.56 -1.15 -9.38
N MET A 246 1.40 -1.82 -9.24
CA MET A 246 1.33 -3.19 -8.75
C MET A 246 2.08 -4.17 -9.66
N ARG A 247 1.95 -4.02 -10.99
CA ARG A 247 2.67 -4.86 -11.94
C ARG A 247 4.18 -4.68 -11.84
N ALA A 248 4.65 -3.45 -11.72
CA ALA A 248 6.08 -3.15 -11.57
C ALA A 248 6.67 -3.75 -10.27
N LEU A 249 5.90 -3.73 -9.17
CA LEU A 249 6.28 -4.39 -7.93
C LEU A 249 6.36 -5.92 -8.07
N GLU A 250 5.39 -6.54 -8.74
CA GLU A 250 5.40 -7.99 -9.00
C GLU A 250 6.62 -8.39 -9.85
N GLU A 251 7.00 -7.57 -10.82
CA GLU A 251 8.19 -7.80 -11.65
C GLU A 251 9.48 -7.70 -10.82
N SER A 252 9.62 -6.71 -9.93
CA SER A 252 10.79 -6.61 -9.05
C SER A 252 10.88 -7.77 -8.05
N ASP A 253 9.75 -8.21 -7.51
CA ASP A 253 9.67 -9.35 -6.59
C ASP A 253 10.06 -10.67 -7.28
N ASP A 254 9.67 -10.82 -8.54
CA ASP A 254 10.01 -11.97 -9.37
C ASP A 254 11.54 -12.02 -9.63
N GLU A 255 12.22 -10.88 -9.85
CA GLU A 255 13.69 -10.81 -10.00
C GLU A 255 14.45 -11.19 -8.71
N ASP A 256 13.99 -10.70 -7.57
CA ASP A 256 14.52 -11.02 -6.24
C ASP A 256 14.32 -12.49 -5.86
N ASP A 257 13.19 -13.08 -6.26
CA ASP A 257 12.96 -14.52 -6.12
C ASP A 257 13.91 -15.32 -7.01
N ASP A 258 14.20 -14.83 -8.22
CA ASP A 258 15.04 -15.51 -9.20
C ASP A 258 16.49 -15.67 -8.73
N THR A 259 17.02 -14.66 -8.02
CA THR A 259 18.33 -14.71 -7.36
C THR A 259 18.33 -15.68 -6.17
N LYS A 260 17.33 -15.58 -5.28
CA LYS A 260 17.19 -16.51 -4.14
C LYS A 260 17.04 -17.97 -4.57
N ILE A 261 16.27 -18.22 -5.63
CA ILE A 261 16.09 -19.56 -6.21
C ILE A 261 17.41 -20.07 -6.78
N SER A 262 18.19 -19.20 -7.43
CA SER A 262 19.50 -19.55 -7.95
C SER A 262 20.46 -19.98 -6.82
N ASP A 263 20.49 -19.25 -5.70
CA ASP A 263 21.28 -19.60 -4.52
C ASP A 263 20.84 -20.93 -3.89
N LEU A 264 19.53 -21.15 -3.78
CA LEU A 264 18.96 -22.42 -3.32
C LEU A 264 19.37 -23.61 -4.19
N ILE A 265 19.42 -23.44 -5.52
CA ILE A 265 19.88 -24.48 -6.45
C ILE A 265 21.36 -24.80 -6.20
N VAL A 266 22.20 -23.78 -5.98
CA VAL A 266 23.61 -23.97 -5.65
C VAL A 266 23.78 -24.77 -4.35
N ASP A 267 23.02 -24.41 -3.31
CA ASP A 267 23.07 -25.09 -2.01
C ASP A 267 22.57 -26.55 -2.07
N VAL A 268 21.49 -26.81 -2.81
CA VAL A 268 20.95 -28.16 -3.01
C VAL A 268 21.93 -29.03 -3.80
N ASN A 269 22.50 -28.50 -4.89
CA ASN A 269 23.49 -29.22 -5.70
C ASN A 269 24.77 -29.51 -4.92
N LYS A 270 25.16 -28.62 -3.98
CA LYS A 270 26.28 -28.85 -3.05
C LYS A 270 26.00 -29.97 -2.05
N LYS A 271 24.76 -30.09 -1.55
CA LYS A 271 24.37 -31.15 -0.60
C LYS A 271 24.22 -32.53 -1.25
N LEU A 272 23.98 -32.57 -2.56
CA LEU A 272 23.75 -33.80 -3.33
C LEU A 272 25.00 -34.31 -4.05
N ASP A 273 26.16 -33.65 -3.88
CA ASP A 273 27.43 -33.99 -4.54
C ASP A 273 27.31 -34.16 -6.07
N CYS A 274 26.52 -33.30 -6.73
CA CYS A 274 26.32 -33.37 -8.18
C CYS A 274 27.59 -32.98 -8.97
N THR A 275 27.84 -33.68 -10.07
CA THR A 275 28.94 -33.40 -11.01
C THR A 275 28.65 -32.17 -11.89
N GLU A 276 29.69 -31.54 -12.47
CA GLU A 276 29.53 -30.33 -13.31
C GLU A 276 28.66 -30.57 -14.57
N LYS A 277 28.67 -31.79 -15.13
CA LYS A 277 27.79 -32.16 -16.26
C LYS A 277 26.32 -32.24 -15.83
N GLU A 278 26.05 -32.76 -14.64
CA GLU A 278 24.69 -32.86 -14.09
C GLU A 278 24.13 -31.46 -13.78
N LYS A 279 24.94 -30.57 -13.20
CA LYS A 279 24.54 -29.17 -12.91
C LYS A 279 24.10 -28.41 -14.17
N SER A 280 24.87 -28.52 -15.26
CA SER A 280 24.61 -27.82 -16.53
C SER A 280 23.32 -28.28 -17.24
N CYS A 281 23.06 -29.59 -17.25
CA CYS A 281 21.87 -30.15 -17.90
C CYS A 281 20.55 -29.82 -17.17
N LEU A 282 20.61 -29.51 -15.88
CA LEU A 282 19.46 -29.40 -14.97
C LEU A 282 19.09 -27.97 -14.58
N ALA A 283 20.06 -27.04 -14.59
CA ALA A 283 19.91 -25.72 -13.99
C ALA A 283 18.70 -24.95 -14.53
N CYS A 284 18.47 -24.99 -15.85
CA CYS A 284 17.35 -24.27 -16.47
C CYS A 284 15.98 -24.86 -16.09
N GLU A 285 15.85 -26.19 -16.04
CA GLU A 285 14.58 -26.84 -15.65
C GLU A 285 14.30 -26.72 -14.15
N GLN A 286 15.31 -26.88 -13.29
CA GLN A 286 15.18 -26.71 -11.84
C GLN A 286 14.75 -25.29 -11.49
N LYS A 287 15.39 -24.28 -12.10
CA LYS A 287 15.05 -22.88 -11.89
C LYS A 287 13.60 -22.58 -12.27
N LYS A 288 13.16 -23.06 -13.45
CA LYS A 288 11.79 -22.86 -13.92
C LYS A 288 10.75 -23.48 -12.99
N VAL A 289 10.96 -24.71 -12.50
CA VAL A 289 10.00 -25.38 -11.61
C VAL A 289 9.95 -24.75 -10.22
N LEU A 290 11.10 -24.36 -9.67
CA LEU A 290 11.16 -23.66 -8.38
C LEU A 290 10.48 -22.30 -8.45
N PHE A 291 10.65 -21.57 -9.56
CA PHE A 291 9.98 -20.30 -9.81
C PHE A 291 8.46 -20.47 -9.90
N ASP A 292 7.98 -21.42 -10.71
CA ASP A 292 6.54 -21.73 -10.83
C ASP A 292 5.93 -22.14 -9.47
N LEU A 293 6.67 -22.92 -8.65
CA LEU A 293 6.23 -23.31 -7.31
C LEU A 293 6.19 -22.13 -6.33
N ASN A 294 7.19 -21.26 -6.35
CA ASN A 294 7.25 -20.07 -5.48
C ASN A 294 6.09 -19.11 -5.81
N LYS A 295 5.83 -18.87 -7.10
CA LYS A 295 4.71 -18.06 -7.58
C LYS A 295 3.35 -18.61 -7.14
N LEU A 296 3.15 -19.93 -7.27
CA LEU A 296 1.93 -20.59 -6.79
C LEU A 296 1.80 -20.55 -5.25
N LEU A 297 2.92 -20.66 -4.52
CA LEU A 297 2.94 -20.59 -3.07
C LEU A 297 2.54 -19.20 -2.57
N LYS A 298 3.14 -18.13 -3.12
CA LYS A 298 2.77 -16.73 -2.82
C LYS A 298 1.28 -16.50 -3.08
N LYS A 299 0.78 -16.91 -4.25
CA LYS A 299 -0.65 -16.82 -4.60
C LYS A 299 -1.56 -17.58 -3.65
N SER A 300 -1.15 -18.78 -3.22
CA SER A 300 -1.90 -19.59 -2.25
C SER A 300 -1.96 -18.94 -0.87
N ILE A 301 -0.87 -18.33 -0.40
CA ILE A 301 -0.81 -17.61 0.88
C ILE A 301 -1.71 -16.36 0.83
N ALA A 302 -1.59 -15.56 -0.23
CA ALA A 302 -2.41 -14.36 -0.43
C ALA A 302 -3.92 -14.69 -0.46
N LEU A 303 -4.32 -15.71 -1.23
CA LEU A 303 -5.71 -16.18 -1.24
C LEU A 303 -6.17 -16.67 0.14
N SER A 304 -5.31 -17.37 0.88
CA SER A 304 -5.65 -17.85 2.23
C SER A 304 -5.85 -16.71 3.22
N ASN A 305 -5.05 -15.64 3.14
CA ASN A 305 -5.22 -14.42 3.93
C ASN A 305 -6.52 -13.70 3.57
N LYS A 306 -6.83 -13.55 2.28
CA LYS A 306 -8.08 -12.94 1.80
C LYS A 306 -9.32 -13.71 2.25
N VAL A 307 -9.28 -15.05 2.24
CA VAL A 307 -10.35 -15.90 2.82
C VAL A 307 -10.51 -15.63 4.32
N ARG A 308 -9.41 -15.48 5.06
CA ARG A 308 -9.43 -15.22 6.50
C ARG A 308 -10.06 -13.86 6.81
N GLU A 309 -9.72 -12.82 6.06
CA GLU A 309 -10.27 -11.47 6.19
C GLU A 309 -11.78 -11.45 5.90
N ARG A 310 -12.20 -11.99 4.75
CA ARG A 310 -13.64 -12.07 4.40
C ARG A 310 -14.45 -12.90 5.40
N ARG A 311 -13.86 -13.95 6.00
CA ARG A 311 -14.51 -14.69 7.11
C ARG A 311 -14.69 -13.82 8.36
N LEU A 312 -13.69 -13.02 8.70
CA LEU A 312 -13.75 -12.12 9.85
C LEU A 312 -14.82 -11.03 9.64
N GLU A 313 -14.86 -10.43 8.45
CA GLU A 313 -15.89 -9.46 8.08
C GLU A 313 -17.29 -10.07 8.14
N LEU A 314 -17.47 -11.27 7.59
CA LEU A 314 -18.74 -11.99 7.65
C LEU A 314 -19.17 -12.24 9.11
N GLU A 315 -18.25 -12.65 9.98
CA GLU A 315 -18.54 -12.88 11.39
C GLU A 315 -18.86 -11.57 12.13
N ASN A 316 -18.20 -10.46 11.78
CA ASN A 316 -18.51 -9.13 12.32
C ASN A 316 -19.91 -8.68 11.92
N VAL A 317 -20.28 -8.80 10.64
CA VAL A 317 -21.63 -8.48 10.15
C VAL A 317 -22.69 -9.35 10.83
N ARG A 318 -22.44 -10.65 10.97
CA ARG A 318 -23.32 -11.59 11.71
C ARG A 318 -23.41 -11.25 13.21
N CYS A 319 -22.32 -10.82 13.82
CA CYS A 319 -22.31 -10.35 15.20
C CYS A 319 -23.19 -9.10 15.37
N MET A 320 -23.02 -8.10 14.50
CA MET A 320 -23.86 -6.90 14.48
C MET A 320 -25.34 -7.24 14.29
N ARG A 321 -25.65 -8.19 13.41
CA ARG A 321 -27.02 -8.72 13.22
C ARG A 321 -27.57 -9.37 14.49
N ARG A 322 -26.79 -10.23 15.17
CA ARG A 322 -27.18 -10.85 16.46
C ARG A 322 -27.41 -9.82 17.56
N ILE A 323 -26.55 -8.81 17.68
CA ILE A 323 -26.71 -7.71 18.65
C ILE A 323 -28.01 -6.94 18.36
N TYR A 324 -28.27 -6.66 17.08
CA TYR A 324 -29.50 -6.00 16.64
C TYR A 324 -30.75 -6.85 16.95
N GLU A 325 -30.73 -8.14 16.64
CA GLU A 325 -31.83 -9.07 16.94
C GLU A 325 -32.06 -9.25 18.44
N SER A 326 -30.99 -9.27 19.23
CA SER A 326 -31.04 -9.29 20.70
C SER A 326 -31.67 -8.00 21.25
N LYS A 327 -31.32 -6.82 20.72
CA LYS A 327 -31.98 -5.55 21.06
C LYS A 327 -33.46 -5.55 20.69
N LYS A 328 -33.83 -6.13 19.54
CA LYS A 328 -35.24 -6.34 19.15
C LYS A 328 -35.99 -7.26 20.13
N GLN A 329 -35.34 -8.31 20.65
CA GLN A 329 -35.96 -9.26 21.58
C GLN A 329 -36.03 -8.75 23.02
N SER A 330 -35.02 -8.01 23.48
CA SER A 330 -34.97 -7.40 24.82
C SER A 330 -35.86 -6.16 24.95
N CYS A 331 -36.20 -5.52 23.82
CA CYS A 331 -37.31 -4.58 23.78
C CYS A 331 -38.66 -5.33 23.86
N ASN A 332 -39.10 -5.67 25.07
CA ASN A 332 -40.47 -6.14 25.36
C ASN A 332 -41.55 -5.20 24.79
N TYR A 333 -41.18 -3.94 24.53
CA TYR A 333 -42.02 -2.91 23.94
C TYR A 333 -42.36 -3.16 22.47
N CYS A 334 -41.44 -3.62 21.61
CA CYS A 334 -41.75 -3.86 20.18
C CYS A 334 -42.73 -5.02 19.96
N LYS A 335 -42.63 -6.09 20.77
CA LYS A 335 -43.61 -7.20 20.74
C LYS A 335 -44.99 -6.80 21.26
N GLN A 336 -45.05 -5.89 22.24
CA GLN A 336 -46.30 -5.27 22.69
C GLN A 336 -46.85 -4.30 21.64
N PHE A 337 -46.00 -3.52 20.99
CA PHE A 337 -46.37 -2.54 19.97
C PHE A 337 -46.94 -3.20 18.71
N GLU A 338 -46.30 -4.25 18.17
CA GLU A 338 -46.84 -5.04 17.04
C GLU A 338 -48.19 -5.68 17.40
N LYS A 339 -48.34 -6.25 18.61
CA LYS A 339 -49.64 -6.79 19.07
C LYS A 339 -50.69 -5.70 19.28
N SER A 340 -50.29 -4.49 19.65
CA SER A 340 -51.18 -3.35 19.87
C SER A 340 -51.59 -2.66 18.58
N THR A 341 -50.72 -2.54 17.58
CA THR A 341 -51.03 -1.95 16.27
C THR A 341 -51.86 -2.89 15.39
N LEU A 342 -51.62 -4.21 15.43
CA LEU A 342 -52.51 -5.20 14.81
C LEU A 342 -53.91 -5.21 15.46
N LYS A 343 -54.00 -5.05 16.79
CA LYS A 343 -55.30 -4.94 17.49
C LYS A 343 -56.03 -3.61 17.24
N LEU A 344 -55.31 -2.53 16.94
CA LEU A 344 -55.89 -1.23 16.57
C LEU A 344 -56.44 -1.20 15.13
N ARG A 345 -55.99 -2.10 14.26
CA ARG A 345 -56.52 -2.26 12.90
C ARG A 345 -57.85 -3.02 12.84
N ASP A 346 -58.13 -3.90 13.81
CA ASP A 346 -59.20 -4.91 13.69
C ASP A 346 -60.34 -4.84 14.72
N ALA A 347 -60.39 -3.90 15.67
CA ALA A 347 -61.51 -3.91 16.64
C ALA A 347 -61.97 -2.54 17.16
N GLY A 348 -63.18 -2.17 16.77
CA GLY A 348 -64.12 -1.52 17.69
C GLY A 348 -64.49 -2.48 18.82
N SER A 349 -64.66 -1.94 20.03
CA SER A 349 -65.05 -2.60 21.30
C SER A 349 -63.93 -3.35 22.07
N VAL A 350 -64.06 -3.32 23.41
CA VAL A 350 -63.00 -3.46 24.43
C VAL A 350 -63.30 -4.63 25.38
N ASP A 351 -62.26 -5.38 25.83
CA ASP A 351 -62.01 -5.82 27.24
C ASP A 351 -60.66 -6.62 27.34
N ILE A 352 -59.54 -6.16 27.95
CA ILE A 352 -59.02 -6.04 29.35
C ILE A 352 -58.47 -7.33 30.04
N SER A 353 -57.15 -7.33 30.34
CA SER A 353 -56.42 -7.81 31.56
C SER A 353 -54.94 -8.14 31.22
N LYS A 354 -53.87 -7.95 32.01
CA LYS A 354 -53.41 -7.27 33.26
C LYS A 354 -51.88 -7.10 32.99
N SER A 355 -51.17 -6.01 33.20
CA SER A 355 -51.22 -4.88 34.13
C SER A 355 -50.51 -3.66 33.47
N ASN A 356 -50.91 -2.45 33.85
CA ASN A 356 -50.32 -1.13 33.54
C ASN A 356 -50.90 -0.24 32.41
N ILE A 357 -51.94 -0.66 31.68
CA ILE A 357 -52.64 0.23 30.70
C ILE A 357 -53.85 0.95 31.32
N GLY A 358 -54.11 0.79 32.62
CA GLY A 358 -55.22 1.45 33.33
C GLY A 358 -55.10 2.97 33.51
N LYS A 359 -53.97 3.60 33.11
CA LYS A 359 -53.80 5.05 33.16
C LYS A 359 -54.10 5.77 31.83
N LEU A 360 -54.41 5.03 30.75
CA LEU A 360 -54.55 5.58 29.39
C LEU A 360 -56.01 5.77 28.93
N LYS A 361 -57.00 5.48 29.77
CA LYS A 361 -58.41 5.79 29.52
C LYS A 361 -59.02 6.48 30.73
N GLN A 362 -58.78 7.78 30.86
CA GLN A 362 -59.75 8.64 31.55
C GLN A 362 -60.45 9.50 30.49
N PRO A 363 -61.78 9.66 30.57
CA PRO A 363 -62.53 10.48 29.60
C PRO A 363 -62.20 11.98 29.65
N ASN A 364 -61.34 12.42 30.59
CA ASN A 364 -60.87 13.80 30.75
C ASN A 364 -59.34 13.92 30.58
N CYS A 365 -58.78 13.33 29.54
CA CYS A 365 -57.39 13.59 29.13
C CYS A 365 -57.38 14.88 28.29
N SER A 366 -56.64 15.92 28.69
CA SER A 366 -56.52 17.16 27.90
C SER A 366 -56.06 16.84 26.47
N GLU A 367 -56.51 17.59 25.46
CA GLU A 367 -56.08 17.40 24.07
C GLU A 367 -54.55 17.44 23.93
N GLU A 368 -53.88 18.21 24.79
CA GLU A 368 -52.41 18.27 24.92
C GLU A 368 -51.80 16.90 25.21
N ARG A 369 -52.40 16.13 26.12
CA ARG A 369 -51.87 14.83 26.54
C ARG A 369 -52.17 13.73 25.53
N LYS A 370 -53.22 13.88 24.71
CA LYS A 370 -53.44 13.05 23.51
C LYS A 370 -52.42 13.38 22.41
N ALA A 371 -52.09 14.67 22.22
CA ALA A 371 -51.07 15.10 21.27
C ALA A 371 -49.67 14.61 21.67
N GLU A 372 -49.32 14.64 22.96
CA GLU A 372 -48.08 14.05 23.49
C GLU A 372 -47.96 12.55 23.17
N ILE A 373 -49.04 11.79 23.37
CA ILE A 373 -49.07 10.36 23.05
C ILE A 373 -48.91 10.14 21.54
N HIS A 374 -49.59 10.93 20.70
CA HIS A 374 -49.48 10.83 19.25
C HIS A 374 -48.06 11.16 18.76
N CYS A 375 -47.40 12.14 19.38
CA CYS A 375 -46.00 12.47 19.11
C CYS A 375 -45.07 11.30 19.45
N MET A 376 -45.20 10.73 20.65
CA MET A 376 -44.40 9.56 21.06
C MET A 376 -44.62 8.34 20.16
N LEU A 377 -45.86 8.09 19.71
CA LEU A 377 -46.16 7.01 18.77
C LEU A 377 -45.51 7.25 17.39
N SER A 378 -45.50 8.50 16.91
CA SER A 378 -44.85 8.88 15.66
C SER A 378 -43.32 8.75 15.75
N GLU A 379 -42.72 9.13 16.87
CA GLU A 379 -41.29 8.94 17.12
C GLU A 379 -40.92 7.45 17.15
N LEU A 380 -41.73 6.62 17.80
CA LEU A 380 -41.53 5.16 17.80
C LEU A 380 -41.67 4.53 16.42
N ASP A 381 -42.64 4.97 15.61
CA ASP A 381 -42.81 4.46 14.24
C ASP A 381 -41.62 4.84 13.35
N ASN A 382 -41.09 6.06 13.52
CA ASN A 382 -39.85 6.49 12.85
C ASN A 382 -38.65 5.65 13.28
N GLN A 383 -38.49 5.36 14.58
CA GLN A 383 -37.42 4.48 15.06
C GLN A 383 -37.55 3.06 14.49
N ASN A 384 -38.77 2.50 14.41
CA ASN A 384 -38.99 1.18 13.81
C ASN A 384 -38.67 1.15 12.30
N ARG A 385 -38.99 2.21 11.55
CA ARG A 385 -38.63 2.31 10.13
C ARG A 385 -37.13 2.38 9.92
N GLN A 386 -36.42 3.18 10.72
CA GLN A 386 -34.96 3.25 10.70
C GLN A 386 -34.34 1.87 10.99
N LEU A 387 -34.86 1.17 11.99
CA LEU A 387 -34.43 -0.19 12.35
C LEU A 387 -34.63 -1.19 11.19
N LEU A 388 -35.79 -1.18 10.53
CA LEU A 388 -36.06 -2.02 9.36
C LEU A 388 -35.10 -1.76 8.19
N PHE A 389 -34.78 -0.49 7.94
CA PHE A 389 -33.81 -0.08 6.92
C PHE A 389 -32.40 -0.61 7.25
N TYR A 390 -31.94 -0.45 8.49
CA TYR A 390 -30.64 -1.00 8.93
C TYR A 390 -30.58 -2.53 8.77
N ARG A 391 -31.68 -3.24 9.01
CA ARG A 391 -31.75 -4.70 8.81
C ARG A 391 -31.58 -5.09 7.33
N GLN A 392 -32.20 -4.35 6.42
CA GLN A 392 -32.06 -4.58 4.98
C GLN A 392 -30.61 -4.37 4.55
N LEU A 393 -30.01 -3.25 4.94
CA LEU A 393 -28.62 -2.92 4.63
C LEU A 393 -27.63 -3.99 5.12
N LEU A 394 -27.76 -4.44 6.38
CA LEU A 394 -26.91 -5.51 6.91
C LEU A 394 -27.09 -6.85 6.18
N THR A 395 -28.31 -7.14 5.69
CA THR A 395 -28.59 -8.37 4.93
C THR A 395 -27.99 -8.33 3.53
N GLU A 396 -28.00 -7.15 2.89
CA GLU A 396 -27.34 -6.93 1.60
C GLU A 396 -25.82 -7.02 1.72
N GLN A 397 -25.24 -6.40 2.76
CA GLN A 397 -23.82 -6.52 3.07
C GLN A 397 -23.40 -7.97 3.32
N GLU A 398 -24.19 -8.74 4.09
CA GLU A 398 -23.90 -10.16 4.34
C GLU A 398 -23.86 -10.97 3.03
N LYS A 399 -24.84 -10.77 2.14
CA LYS A 399 -24.88 -11.45 0.83
C LYS A 399 -23.69 -11.08 -0.06
N SER A 400 -23.31 -9.81 -0.08
CA SER A 400 -22.16 -9.33 -0.86
C SER A 400 -20.87 -10.00 -0.41
N VAL A 401 -20.61 -10.03 0.91
CA VAL A 401 -19.42 -10.68 1.47
C VAL A 401 -19.43 -12.20 1.24
N GLU A 402 -20.59 -12.86 1.30
CA GLU A 402 -20.72 -14.29 0.99
C GLU A 402 -20.40 -14.62 -0.47
N GLN A 403 -20.86 -13.81 -1.42
CA GLN A 403 -20.56 -13.98 -2.85
C GLN A 403 -19.06 -13.84 -3.12
N GLU A 404 -18.42 -12.81 -2.55
CA GLU A 404 -16.97 -12.64 -2.68
C GLU A 404 -16.20 -13.81 -2.05
N LEU A 405 -16.62 -14.30 -0.89
CA LEU A 405 -15.99 -15.45 -0.24
C LEU A 405 -16.07 -16.71 -1.11
N GLN A 406 -17.17 -16.93 -1.84
CA GLN A 406 -17.31 -18.05 -2.78
C GLN A 406 -16.33 -17.92 -3.95
N LEU A 407 -16.22 -16.71 -4.54
CA LEU A 407 -15.28 -16.44 -5.63
C LEU A 407 -13.82 -16.68 -5.20
N VAL A 408 -13.44 -16.20 -4.01
CA VAL A 408 -12.07 -16.40 -3.49
C VAL A 408 -11.78 -17.89 -3.23
N LYS A 409 -12.75 -18.67 -2.73
CA LYS A 409 -12.59 -20.14 -2.57
C LYS A 409 -12.41 -20.86 -3.90
N TYR A 410 -13.17 -20.48 -4.94
CA TYR A 410 -12.99 -21.04 -6.28
C TYR A 410 -11.57 -20.80 -6.81
N ASN A 411 -11.06 -19.58 -6.65
CA ASN A 411 -9.68 -19.24 -7.04
C ASN A 411 -8.64 -20.04 -6.23
N GLN A 412 -8.90 -20.31 -4.95
CA GLN A 412 -8.04 -21.16 -4.11
C GLN A 412 -7.97 -22.60 -4.62
N ASP A 413 -9.09 -23.16 -5.09
CA ASP A 413 -9.13 -24.52 -5.65
C ASP A 413 -8.43 -24.61 -7.01
N GLN A 414 -8.53 -23.57 -7.85
CA GLN A 414 -7.76 -23.46 -9.09
C GLN A 414 -6.25 -23.51 -8.82
N VAL A 415 -5.76 -22.72 -7.84
CA VAL A 415 -4.33 -22.71 -7.46
C VAL A 415 -3.88 -24.06 -6.90
N ARG A 416 -4.74 -24.78 -6.15
CA ARG A 416 -4.44 -26.14 -5.68
C ARG A 416 -4.29 -27.12 -6.84
N SER A 417 -5.15 -27.04 -7.84
CA SER A 417 -5.06 -27.86 -9.06
C SER A 417 -3.76 -27.62 -9.82
N SER A 418 -3.40 -26.34 -10.02
CA SER A 418 -2.12 -25.97 -10.64
C SER A 418 -0.92 -26.48 -9.84
N THR A 419 -0.95 -26.34 -8.51
CA THR A 419 0.11 -26.86 -7.62
C THR A 419 0.28 -28.38 -7.76
N THR A 420 -0.82 -29.13 -7.82
CA THR A 420 -0.79 -30.59 -8.04
C THR A 420 -0.16 -30.94 -9.39
N THR A 421 -0.49 -30.17 -10.43
CA THR A 421 0.07 -30.37 -11.79
C THR A 421 1.58 -30.16 -11.80
N VAL A 422 2.06 -29.09 -11.14
CA VAL A 422 3.50 -28.81 -11.03
C VAL A 422 4.21 -29.87 -10.20
N LYS A 423 3.63 -30.29 -9.06
CA LYS A 423 4.17 -31.40 -8.23
C LYS A 423 4.32 -32.71 -9.02
N ASN A 424 3.32 -33.05 -9.82
CA ASN A 424 3.36 -34.26 -10.65
C ASN A 424 4.46 -34.18 -11.71
N ARG A 425 4.72 -33.00 -12.29
CA ARG A 425 5.86 -32.76 -13.18
C ARG A 425 7.20 -32.92 -12.46
N THR A 426 7.34 -32.37 -11.25
CA THR A 426 8.57 -32.50 -10.45
C THR A 426 8.86 -33.95 -10.08
N VAL A 427 7.85 -34.70 -9.64
CA VAL A 427 7.99 -36.13 -9.34
C VAL A 427 8.40 -36.92 -10.58
N ALA A 428 7.78 -36.65 -11.74
CA ALA A 428 8.16 -37.28 -13.00
C ALA A 428 9.60 -36.96 -13.42
N GLN A 429 10.06 -35.72 -13.20
CA GLN A 429 11.46 -35.32 -13.42
C GLN A 429 12.41 -36.06 -12.48
N VAL A 430 12.16 -36.08 -11.17
CA VAL A 430 12.99 -36.80 -10.19
C VAL A 430 13.11 -38.29 -10.54
N ILE A 431 12.01 -38.93 -10.98
CA ILE A 431 12.02 -40.33 -11.43
C ILE A 431 12.91 -40.49 -12.68
N ARG A 432 12.84 -39.57 -13.66
CA ARG A 432 13.72 -39.60 -14.83
C ARG A 432 15.19 -39.44 -14.43
N PHE A 433 15.50 -38.51 -13.51
CA PHE A 433 16.86 -38.33 -13.00
C PHE A 433 17.39 -39.57 -12.30
N ARG A 434 16.58 -40.19 -11.44
CA ARG A 434 17.02 -41.41 -10.77
C ARG A 434 17.33 -42.53 -11.77
N ARG A 435 16.50 -42.67 -12.80
CA ARG A 435 16.73 -43.63 -13.90
C ARG A 435 18.00 -43.33 -14.70
N MET A 436 18.33 -42.05 -14.95
CA MET A 436 19.58 -41.68 -15.63
C MET A 436 20.81 -42.00 -14.77
N ILE A 437 20.78 -41.67 -13.47
CA ILE A 437 21.87 -42.00 -12.53
C ILE A 437 22.05 -43.52 -12.41
N ASP A 438 20.96 -44.26 -12.29
CA ASP A 438 21.01 -45.72 -12.19
C ASP A 438 21.54 -46.35 -13.50
N ALA A 439 21.20 -45.78 -14.67
CA ALA A 439 21.72 -46.20 -15.97
C ALA A 439 23.21 -45.85 -16.16
N GLU A 440 23.67 -44.69 -15.69
CA GLU A 440 25.07 -44.28 -15.73
C GLU A 440 25.94 -45.15 -14.81
N LYS A 441 25.44 -45.49 -13.62
CA LYS A 441 26.09 -46.46 -12.72
C LYS A 441 26.22 -47.85 -13.35
N GLN A 442 25.18 -48.32 -14.05
CA GLN A 442 25.22 -49.58 -14.79
C GLN A 442 26.21 -49.53 -15.97
N LEU A 443 26.31 -48.38 -16.64
CA LEU A 443 27.25 -48.20 -17.74
C LEU A 443 28.70 -48.19 -17.24
N ASN A 444 28.97 -47.49 -16.13
CA ASN A 444 30.30 -47.45 -15.50
C ASN A 444 30.70 -48.81 -14.93
N SER A 445 29.78 -49.55 -14.28
CA SER A 445 30.11 -50.91 -13.82
C SER A 445 30.40 -51.85 -14.98
N SER A 446 29.67 -51.72 -16.10
CA SER A 446 29.92 -52.49 -17.32
C SER A 446 31.23 -52.08 -18.00
N LEU A 447 31.61 -50.80 -17.93
CA LEU A 447 32.87 -50.30 -18.46
C LEU A 447 34.03 -50.81 -17.62
N ASP A 448 33.92 -50.78 -16.29
CA ASP A 448 34.93 -51.31 -15.37
C ASP A 448 35.11 -52.83 -15.56
N GLU A 449 34.02 -53.60 -15.69
CA GLU A 449 34.08 -55.03 -16.02
C GLU A 449 34.76 -55.28 -17.38
N LYS A 450 34.44 -54.48 -18.41
CA LYS A 450 35.07 -54.61 -19.74
C LYS A 450 36.53 -54.19 -19.73
N CYS A 451 36.90 -53.18 -18.96
CA CYS A 451 38.29 -52.76 -18.78
C CYS A 451 39.09 -53.81 -18.00
N LEU A 452 38.51 -54.45 -16.98
CA LEU A 452 39.10 -55.59 -16.27
C LEU A 452 39.29 -56.79 -17.21
N MET A 453 38.26 -57.13 -18.00
CA MET A 453 38.34 -58.20 -19.00
C MET A 453 39.40 -57.90 -20.06
N LEU A 454 39.49 -56.65 -20.53
CA LEU A 454 40.54 -56.22 -21.46
C LEU A 454 41.93 -56.26 -20.81
N SER A 455 42.06 -55.88 -19.53
CA SER A 455 43.34 -55.96 -18.81
C SER A 455 43.78 -57.40 -18.57
N ASP A 456 42.86 -58.30 -18.27
CA ASP A 456 43.14 -59.73 -18.08
C ASP A 456 43.48 -60.42 -19.41
N GLU A 457 42.83 -60.02 -20.50
CA GLU A 457 43.13 -60.54 -21.85
C GLU A 457 44.50 -60.01 -22.35
N LEU A 458 44.82 -58.73 -22.09
CA LEU A 458 46.16 -58.17 -22.30
C LEU A 458 47.22 -58.88 -21.45
N ALA A 459 46.93 -59.19 -20.18
CA ALA A 459 47.85 -59.92 -19.32
C ALA A 459 48.10 -61.37 -19.79
N LYS A 460 47.06 -62.05 -20.33
CA LYS A 460 47.21 -63.39 -20.95
C LYS A 460 47.98 -63.34 -22.27
N GLN A 461 47.79 -62.31 -23.09
CA GLN A 461 48.57 -62.12 -24.31
C GLN A 461 50.06 -61.82 -23.99
N CYS A 462 50.33 -61.01 -22.96
CA CYS A 462 51.69 -60.75 -22.49
C CYS A 462 52.39 -62.00 -21.90
N GLN A 463 51.64 -62.92 -21.27
CA GLN A 463 52.21 -64.22 -20.84
C GLN A 463 52.58 -65.14 -22.01
N HIS A 464 51.91 -65.00 -23.16
CA HIS A 464 52.29 -65.69 -24.39
C HIS A 464 53.43 -65.00 -25.15
N GLU A 465 53.59 -63.68 -25.02
CA GLU A 465 54.69 -62.92 -25.64
C GLU A 465 56.01 -62.97 -24.86
N HIS A 466 56.00 -63.34 -23.58
CA HIS A 466 57.24 -63.60 -22.82
C HIS A 466 58.03 -64.82 -23.33
N LEU A 467 57.46 -65.63 -24.23
CA LEU A 467 58.16 -66.68 -24.97
C LEU A 467 58.62 -66.25 -26.38
N TYR A 468 58.29 -65.03 -26.85
CA TYR A 468 58.56 -64.63 -28.25
C TYR A 468 59.22 -63.27 -28.52
N SER A 469 59.44 -62.36 -27.56
CA SER A 469 60.11 -61.08 -27.90
C SER A 469 61.17 -60.59 -26.92
N LEU A 470 62.12 -61.48 -26.69
CA LEU A 470 63.56 -61.19 -26.69
C LEU A 470 64.05 -60.50 -28.00
N ALA A 471 63.18 -59.76 -28.71
CA ALA A 471 63.34 -59.37 -30.11
C ALA A 471 62.96 -57.92 -30.46
N LEU A 472 62.45 -57.07 -29.56
CA LEU A 472 62.11 -55.68 -29.96
C LEU A 472 62.32 -54.58 -28.89
N VAL A 473 63.46 -54.62 -28.21
CA VAL A 473 64.05 -53.47 -27.48
C VAL A 473 64.57 -52.37 -28.44
N VAL A 474 64.14 -52.32 -29.72
CA VAL A 474 64.87 -51.59 -30.78
C VAL A 474 64.09 -50.48 -31.52
N PHE A 475 62.81 -50.22 -31.25
CA PHE A 475 62.12 -49.10 -31.92
C PHE A 475 61.29 -48.22 -30.98
N LEU A 476 61.94 -47.18 -30.45
CA LEU A 476 61.42 -45.83 -30.13
C LEU A 476 60.33 -45.77 -29.03
N GLY A 477 60.49 -45.05 -27.90
CA GLY A 477 61.00 -43.69 -27.75
C GLY A 477 59.91 -42.87 -27.06
#